data_AF-A0A1W1ZP04-F1
#
_entry.id   AF-A0A1W1ZP04-F1
#
_cell.length_a   1.000
_cell.length_b   1.000
_cell.length_c   1.000
_cell.angle_alpha   90.00
_cell.angle_beta   90.00
_cell.angle_gamma   90.00
#
_symmetry.space_group_name_H-M   'P 1'
#
loop_
_entity.id
_entity.type
_entity.pdbx_description
1 polymer ?
#
loop_
_entity_poly.entity_id
_entity_poly.type
_entity_poly.pdbx_seq_one_letter_code
_entity_poly.pdbx_strand_id
1 'polypeptide(L)'
;MAKKGKKLAIAAKDAAGTVPSPSPNPMTNLILADIALRTGSLLLRRGVEKGLIASKMGPKKAGRLIEGRSMVQTLVGASIARLATRSVPGAIVVGGGLLAKTLYDRKRSRKAAVAGEIAIQEQVERGKED
;
A
#
# COMPACT_ATOMS: atom_id res chain seq x y z
N MET A 1 13.38 -16.06 4.22
CA MET A 1 13.13 -14.67 3.74
C MET A 1 13.90 -13.59 4.50
N ALA A 2 14.23 -13.76 5.79
CA ALA A 2 14.96 -12.76 6.59
C ALA A 2 16.30 -12.27 6.00
N LYS A 3 17.08 -13.15 5.36
CA LYS A 3 18.36 -12.79 4.70
C LYS A 3 18.21 -11.78 3.56
N LYS A 4 17.08 -11.78 2.83
CA LYS A 4 16.86 -10.89 1.67
C LYS A 4 16.50 -9.47 2.12
N GLY A 5 15.69 -9.36 3.18
CA GLY A 5 15.40 -8.08 3.83
C GLY A 5 16.64 -7.43 4.44
N LYS A 6 17.50 -8.21 5.10
CA LYS A 6 18.78 -7.72 5.64
C LYS A 6 19.71 -7.20 4.55
N LYS A 7 19.81 -7.88 3.40
CA LYS A 7 20.59 -7.42 2.24
C LYS A 7 20.07 -6.12 1.65
N LEU A 8 18.75 -5.96 1.52
CA LEU A 8 18.12 -4.72 1.07
C LEU A 8 18.38 -3.56 2.04
N ALA A 9 18.29 -3.80 3.34
CA ALA A 9 18.59 -2.79 4.35
C ALA A 9 20.05 -2.35 4.31
N ILE A 10 20.98 -3.30 4.10
CA ILE A 10 22.40 -2.99 3.94
C ILE A 10 22.64 -2.18 2.66
N ALA A 11 22.11 -2.62 1.52
CA ALA A 11 22.25 -1.89 0.27
C ALA A 11 21.66 -0.47 0.33
N ALA A 12 20.52 -0.30 1.01
CA ALA A 12 19.93 1.02 1.23
C ALA A 12 20.80 1.91 2.13
N LYS A 13 21.42 1.33 3.17
CA LYS A 13 22.36 2.05 4.04
C LYS A 13 23.62 2.45 3.29
N ASP A 14 24.17 1.55 2.48
CA ASP A 14 25.38 1.79 1.69
C ASP A 14 25.12 2.87 0.64
N ALA A 15 23.98 2.79 -0.08
CA ALA A 15 23.57 3.83 -1.02
C ALA A 15 23.37 5.18 -0.32
N ALA A 16 22.70 5.22 0.84
CA ALA A 16 22.52 6.44 1.62
C ALA A 16 23.85 7.03 2.12
N GLY A 17 24.85 6.19 2.39
CA GLY A 17 26.20 6.63 2.78
C GLY A 17 27.02 7.22 1.63
N THR A 18 26.69 6.87 0.37
CA THR A 18 27.39 7.38 -0.83
C THR A 18 26.80 8.69 -1.39
N VAL A 19 25.57 9.04 -0.99
CA VAL A 19 24.92 10.26 -1.48
C VAL A 19 25.26 11.43 -0.57
N PRO A 20 25.80 12.54 -1.10
CA PRO A 20 26.03 13.75 -0.32
C PRO A 20 24.75 14.19 0.39
N SER A 21 24.85 14.44 1.69
CA SER A 21 23.71 14.90 2.47
C SER A 21 23.24 16.29 2.00
N PRO A 22 21.93 16.52 1.79
CA PRO A 22 21.43 17.80 1.29
C PRO A 22 21.76 19.00 2.19
N SER A 23 21.85 18.78 3.50
CA SER A 23 22.26 19.79 4.48
C SER A 23 23.47 19.29 5.30
N PRO A 24 24.37 20.20 5.73
CA PRO A 24 25.38 19.90 6.74
C PRO A 24 24.80 19.54 8.11
N ASN A 25 23.54 19.91 8.39
CA ASN A 25 22.88 19.62 9.67
C ASN A 25 22.18 18.25 9.66
N PRO A 26 22.57 17.31 10.53
CA PRO A 26 21.98 15.97 10.57
C PRO A 26 20.48 15.98 10.91
N MET A 27 20.01 16.89 11.76
CA MET A 27 18.58 17.00 12.11
C MET A 27 17.74 17.45 10.91
N THR A 28 18.26 18.38 10.12
CA THR A 28 17.60 18.83 8.88
C THR A 28 17.48 17.69 7.87
N ASN A 29 18.53 16.87 7.74
CA ASN A 29 18.50 15.71 6.85
C ASN A 29 17.46 14.67 7.28
N LEU A 30 17.29 14.44 8.59
CA LEU A 30 16.28 13.53 9.11
C LEU A 30 14.86 14.01 8.80
N ILE A 31 14.59 15.30 9.00
CA ILE A 31 13.28 15.89 8.68
C ILE A 31 13.02 15.78 7.18
N LEU A 32 14.01 16.14 6.35
CA LEU A 32 13.90 16.05 4.90
C LEU A 32 13.66 14.62 4.43
N ALA A 33 14.36 13.64 5.02
CA ALA A 33 14.16 12.23 4.73
C ALA A 33 12.76 11.76 5.13
N ASP A 34 12.25 12.12 6.32
CA ASP A 34 10.89 11.74 6.75
C ASP A 34 9.82 12.33 5.82
N ILE A 35 9.95 13.60 5.45
CA ILE A 35 9.03 14.26 4.51
C ILE A 35 9.09 13.59 3.14
N ALA A 36 10.30 13.33 2.63
CA ALA A 36 10.50 12.68 1.34
C ALA A 36 9.91 11.27 1.34
N LEU A 37 10.10 10.50 2.40
CA LEU A 37 9.55 9.15 2.53
C LEU A 37 8.03 9.17 2.63
N ARG A 38 7.43 10.07 3.41
CA ARG A 38 5.97 10.20 3.52
C ARG A 38 5.35 10.60 2.19
N THR A 39 5.92 11.61 1.54
CA THR A 39 5.41 12.12 0.25
C THR A 39 5.61 11.09 -0.86
N GLY A 40 6.82 10.54 -0.97
CA GLY A 40 7.17 9.52 -1.94
C GLY A 40 6.32 8.25 -1.80
N SER A 41 6.06 7.82 -0.57
CA SER A 41 5.18 6.66 -0.31
C SER A 41 3.75 6.88 -0.78
N LEU A 42 3.21 8.10 -0.61
CA LEU A 42 1.86 8.43 -1.09
C LEU A 42 1.79 8.40 -2.63
N LEU A 43 2.80 8.96 -3.31
CA LEU A 43 2.86 8.93 -4.77
C LEU A 43 3.04 7.50 -5.30
N LEU A 44 3.95 6.74 -4.69
CA LEU A 44 4.17 5.34 -5.04
C LEU A 44 2.89 4.52 -4.86
N ARG A 45 2.19 4.70 -3.73
CA ARG A 45 0.91 4.03 -3.48
C ARG A 45 -0.10 4.34 -4.56
N ARG A 46 -0.30 5.61 -4.90
CA ARG A 46 -1.23 6.03 -5.97
C ARG A 46 -0.85 5.44 -7.32
N GLY A 47 0.44 5.41 -7.65
CA GLY A 47 0.94 4.82 -8.88
C GLY A 47 0.68 3.31 -8.97
N VAL A 48 0.98 2.58 -7.89
CA VAL A 48 0.72 1.12 -7.81
C VAL A 48 -0.77 0.83 -7.85
N GLU A 49 -1.58 1.59 -7.09
CA GLU A 49 -3.04 1.42 -7.05
C GLU A 49 -3.66 1.65 -8.44
N LYS A 50 -3.33 2.77 -9.08
CA LYS A 50 -3.80 3.06 -10.44
C LYS A 50 -3.29 2.04 -11.44
N GLY A 51 -2.01 1.65 -11.38
CA GLY A 51 -1.41 0.71 -12.33
C GLY A 51 -1.97 -0.72 -12.23
N LEU A 52 -2.09 -1.26 -11.02
CA LEU A 52 -2.62 -2.61 -10.81
C LEU A 52 -4.10 -2.70 -11.17
N ILE A 53 -4.88 -1.68 -10.83
CA ILE A 53 -6.31 -1.66 -11.12
C ILE A 53 -6.51 -1.41 -12.63
N ALA A 54 -5.88 -0.37 -13.21
CA ALA A 54 -6.05 -0.04 -14.61
C ALA A 54 -5.59 -1.16 -15.56
N SER A 55 -4.55 -1.93 -15.21
CA SER A 55 -4.10 -3.06 -16.02
C SER A 55 -5.15 -4.17 -16.15
N LYS A 56 -6.06 -4.31 -15.19
CA LYS A 56 -7.11 -5.35 -15.19
C LYS A 56 -8.47 -4.87 -15.69
N MET A 57 -8.82 -3.59 -15.47
CA MET A 57 -10.17 -3.09 -15.75
C MET A 57 -10.24 -1.83 -16.62
N GLY A 58 -9.09 -1.33 -17.09
CA GLY A 58 -8.98 -0.11 -17.89
C GLY A 58 -8.96 1.18 -17.05
N PRO A 59 -8.40 2.27 -17.60
CA PRO A 59 -8.12 3.50 -16.84
C PRO A 59 -9.37 4.22 -16.35
N LYS A 60 -10.46 4.25 -17.14
CA LYS A 60 -11.72 4.91 -16.78
C LYS A 60 -12.42 4.23 -15.60
N LYS A 61 -12.51 2.90 -15.62
CA LYS A 61 -13.13 2.12 -14.52
C LYS A 61 -12.26 2.15 -13.27
N ALA A 62 -10.93 2.14 -13.42
CA ALA A 62 -10.00 2.28 -12.32
C ALA A 62 -10.11 3.64 -11.59
N GLY A 63 -10.27 4.75 -12.33
CA GLY A 63 -10.50 6.08 -11.76
C GLY A 63 -11.72 6.10 -10.84
N ARG A 64 -12.87 5.69 -11.38
CA ARG A 64 -14.13 5.63 -10.62
C ARG A 64 -14.07 4.71 -9.41
N LEU A 65 -13.34 3.59 -9.51
CA LEU A 65 -13.14 2.71 -8.36
C LEU A 65 -12.34 3.42 -7.25
N ILE A 66 -11.31 4.18 -7.60
CA ILE A 66 -10.51 4.93 -6.63
C ILE A 66 -11.33 6.05 -6.00
N GLU A 67 -12.10 6.77 -6.82
CA GLU A 67 -12.98 7.89 -6.40
C GLU A 67 -14.09 7.42 -5.47
N GLY A 68 -14.78 6.32 -5.79
CA GLY A 68 -15.88 5.80 -4.98
C GLY A 68 -15.48 5.11 -3.67
N ARG A 69 -14.20 5.23 -3.26
CA ARG A 69 -13.73 4.73 -1.95
C ARG A 69 -14.20 5.69 -0.85
N SER A 70 -14.92 5.15 0.13
CA SER A 70 -15.42 5.99 1.23
C SER A 70 -14.31 6.47 2.16
N MET A 71 -14.55 7.60 2.83
CA MET A 71 -13.65 8.14 3.86
C MET A 71 -13.40 7.12 4.98
N VAL A 72 -14.44 6.39 5.38
CA VAL A 72 -14.36 5.33 6.40
C VAL A 72 -13.43 4.20 5.95
N GLN A 73 -13.55 3.73 4.71
CA GLN A 73 -12.65 2.69 4.17
C GLN A 73 -11.19 3.14 4.19
N THR A 74 -10.94 4.40 3.85
CA THR A 74 -9.59 4.99 3.87
C THR A 74 -9.03 5.05 5.28
N LEU A 75 -9.83 5.47 6.26
CA LEU A 75 -9.43 5.54 7.67
C LEU A 75 -9.13 4.15 8.25
N VAL A 76 -10.01 3.18 8.02
CA VAL A 76 -9.82 1.79 8.47
C VAL A 76 -8.55 1.19 7.85
N GLY A 77 -8.32 1.41 6.55
CA GLY A 77 -7.09 0.96 5.90
C GLY A 77 -5.83 1.58 6.53
N ALA A 78 -5.88 2.87 6.87
CA ALA A 78 -4.76 3.58 7.49
C ALA A 78 -4.48 3.10 8.93
N SER A 79 -5.52 2.83 9.73
CA SER A 79 -5.35 2.33 11.10
C SER A 79 -4.82 0.90 11.13
N ILE A 80 -5.31 0.02 10.25
CA ILE A 80 -4.75 -1.34 10.09
C ILE A 80 -3.28 -1.28 9.68
N ALA A 81 -2.94 -0.41 8.72
CA ALA A 81 -1.55 -0.23 8.30
C ALA A 81 -0.65 0.24 9.45
N ARG A 82 -1.12 1.20 10.26
CA ARG A 82 -0.40 1.65 11.46
C ARG A 82 -0.22 0.53 12.48
N LEU A 83 -1.22 -0.31 12.71
CA LEU A 83 -1.10 -1.44 13.62
C LEU A 83 -0.05 -2.44 13.13
N ALA A 84 -0.01 -2.70 11.82
CA ALA A 84 0.98 -3.56 11.20
C ALA A 84 2.40 -3.00 11.30
N THR A 85 2.59 -1.67 11.19
CA THR A 85 3.93 -1.07 11.20
C THR A 85 4.45 -0.71 12.59
N ARG A 86 3.56 -0.55 13.59
CA ARG A 86 3.96 -0.16 14.96
C ARG A 86 4.72 -1.25 15.71
N SER A 87 4.56 -2.53 15.35
CA SER A 87 5.20 -3.63 16.07
C SER A 87 5.32 -4.91 15.23
N VAL A 88 6.30 -5.76 15.58
CA VAL A 88 6.48 -7.07 14.95
C VAL A 88 5.27 -7.99 15.18
N PRO A 89 4.69 -8.10 16.39
CA PRO A 89 3.47 -8.89 16.58
C PRO A 89 2.28 -8.38 15.74
N GLY A 90 2.10 -7.06 15.64
CA GLY A 90 1.07 -6.45 14.79
C GLY A 90 1.24 -6.80 13.31
N ALA A 91 2.48 -6.75 12.81
CA ALA A 91 2.81 -7.17 11.45
C ALA A 91 2.49 -8.64 11.19
N ILE A 92 2.74 -9.53 12.17
CA ILE A 92 2.43 -10.96 12.06
C ILE A 92 0.93 -11.19 12.00
N VAL A 93 0.15 -10.52 12.85
CA VAL A 93 -1.31 -10.68 12.86
C VAL A 93 -1.92 -10.17 11.57
N VAL A 94 -1.61 -8.93 11.15
CA VAL A 94 -2.17 -8.33 9.94
C VAL A 94 -1.68 -9.07 8.69
N GLY A 95 -0.37 -9.29 8.58
CA GLY A 95 0.23 -10.01 7.46
C GLY A 95 -0.23 -11.46 7.39
N GLY A 96 -0.29 -12.15 8.52
CA GLY A 96 -0.78 -13.52 8.63
C GLY A 96 -2.26 -13.65 8.27
N GLY A 97 -3.10 -12.73 8.74
CA GLY A 97 -4.51 -12.67 8.38
C GLY A 97 -4.73 -12.45 6.88
N LEU A 98 -3.97 -11.55 6.27
CA LEU A 98 -4.01 -11.33 4.82
C LEU A 98 -3.55 -12.57 4.05
N LEU A 99 -2.45 -13.20 4.45
CA LEU A 99 -1.99 -14.44 3.83
C LEU A 99 -3.01 -15.57 3.96
N ALA A 100 -3.59 -15.76 5.14
CA ALA A 100 -4.65 -16.72 5.37
C ALA A 100 -5.87 -16.45 4.47
N LYS A 101 -6.30 -15.18 4.36
CA LYS A 101 -7.40 -14.76 3.48
C LYS A 101 -7.09 -15.05 2.01
N THR A 102 -5.89 -14.74 1.53
CA THR A 102 -5.51 -15.02 0.13
C THR A 102 -5.53 -16.51 -0.18
N LEU A 103 -5.05 -17.36 0.73
CA LEU A 103 -5.09 -18.81 0.54
C LEU A 103 -6.53 -19.34 0.58
N TYR A 104 -7.36 -18.78 1.46
CA TYR A 104 -8.79 -19.10 1.54
C TYR A 104 -9.53 -18.73 0.25
N ASP A 105 -9.30 -17.53 -0.28
CA ASP A 105 -9.91 -17.05 -1.53
C ASP A 105 -9.44 -17.86 -2.72
N ARG A 106 -8.16 -18.25 -2.75
CA ARG A 106 -7.63 -19.12 -3.80
C ARG A 106 -8.34 -20.47 -3.84
N LYS A 107 -8.63 -21.07 -2.68
CA LYS A 107 -9.42 -22.31 -2.59
C LYS A 107 -10.87 -22.12 -3.03
N ARG A 108 -11.43 -20.92 -2.88
CA ARG A 108 -12.80 -20.57 -3.27
C ARG A 108 -12.84 -19.56 -4.42
N SER A 109 -11.96 -19.74 -5.41
CA SER A 109 -11.66 -18.74 -6.44
C SER A 109 -12.90 -18.21 -7.16
N ARG A 110 -13.84 -19.09 -7.52
CA ARG A 110 -15.11 -18.69 -8.18
C ARG A 110 -15.96 -17.77 -7.29
N LYS A 111 -16.17 -18.15 -6.02
CA LYS A 111 -16.96 -17.35 -5.08
C LYS A 111 -16.26 -16.03 -4.77
N ALA A 112 -14.95 -16.06 -4.59
CA ALA A 112 -14.14 -14.86 -4.32
C ALA A 112 -14.14 -13.90 -5.52
N ALA A 113 -14.09 -14.42 -6.75
CA ALA A 113 -14.17 -13.60 -7.96
C ALA A 113 -15.53 -12.89 -8.07
N VAL A 114 -16.63 -13.62 -7.93
CA VAL A 114 -17.98 -13.04 -7.98
C VAL A 114 -18.17 -11.97 -6.89
N ALA A 115 -17.80 -12.29 -5.64
CA ALA A 115 -17.88 -11.32 -4.55
C ALA A 115 -17.01 -10.07 -4.80
N GLY A 116 -15.82 -10.26 -5.36
CA GLY A 116 -14.92 -9.17 -5.73
C GLY A 116 -15.48 -8.30 -6.86
N GLU A 117 -16.11 -8.90 -7.87
CA GLU A 117 -16.74 -8.17 -8.97
C GLU A 117 -17.92 -7.32 -8.49
N ILE A 118 -18.76 -7.86 -7.61
CA ILE A 118 -19.87 -7.12 -6.99
C ILE A 118 -19.32 -5.92 -6.22
N ALA A 119 -18.33 -6.13 -5.34
CA ALA A 119 -17.74 -5.05 -4.55
C ALA A 119 -17.07 -3.96 -5.42
N ILE A 120 -16.42 -4.37 -6.52
CA ILE A 120 -15.85 -3.42 -7.49
C ILE A 120 -16.95 -2.62 -8.19
N GLN A 121 -18.05 -3.26 -8.59
CA GLN A 121 -19.15 -2.56 -9.25
C GLN A 121 -19.79 -1.54 -8.31
N GLU A 122 -20.16 -1.94 -7.09
CA GLU A 122 -20.73 -1.03 -6.09
C GLU A 122 -19.84 0.19 -5.83
N GLN A 123 -18.54 -0.02 -5.73
CA GLN A 123 -17.60 1.08 -5.50
C GLN A 123 -17.40 1.95 -6.75
N VAL A 124 -17.43 1.38 -7.96
CA VAL A 124 -17.40 2.16 -9.20
C VAL A 124 -18.67 3.00 -9.36
N GLU A 125 -19.84 2.49 -8.96
CA GLU A 125 -21.09 3.24 -9.02
C GLU A 125 -21.07 4.44 -8.05
N ARG A 126 -20.61 4.24 -6.79
CA ARG A 126 -20.41 5.37 -5.87
C ARG A 126 -19.51 6.46 -6.46
N GLY A 127 -18.43 6.07 -7.13
CA GLY A 127 -17.53 7.02 -7.79
C GLY A 127 -18.06 7.67 -9.07
N LYS A 128 -19.31 7.40 -9.47
CA LYS A 128 -20.03 8.17 -10.51
C LYS A 128 -21.00 9.20 -9.91
N GLU A 129 -21.40 9.00 -8.66
CA GLU A 129 -22.38 9.84 -7.96
C GLU A 129 -21.72 11.10 -7.36
N ASP A 130 -20.41 11.02 -7.11
CA ASP A 130 -19.54 12.13 -6.69
C ASP A 130 -18.88 12.85 -7.89
#